data_AF-A0A7J8BIQ2-F1
#
_entry.id   AF-A0A7J8BIQ2-F1
#
_cell.length_a   1.000
_cell.length_b   1.000
_cell.length_c   1.000
_cell.angle_alpha   90.00
_cell.angle_beta   90.00
_cell.angle_gamma   90.00
#
_symmetry.space_group_name_H-M   'P 1'
#
loop_
_entity.id
_entity.type
_entity.pdbx_description
1 polymer ?
#
loop_
_entity_poly.entity_id
_entity_poly.type
_entity_poly.pdbx_seq_one_letter_code
_entity_poly.pdbx_strand_id
1 'polypeptide(L)'
;MRLCARYKSLVTGTRARRVIAVLWVLAFGIGLTPFLGWNSKDSVTNCTEPWDGTMNESCCPVKCLFENVVPMSYMVYFNFFGCVLPPLLIMLVIYIKIFRVACRQLQRTELMDHSRTILQRELHAAKSLAMIVGIFAVCWLPVHAINCVTLFQPAQAKEKPKWAMNMAILLSHANSVVNPIVYAYRNQDFRYTFHKIISRYVLCQSDVFKSGNGQAGTQPALDVGL
;
A
#
# COMPACT_ATOMS: atom_id res chain seq x y z
N MET A 1 -27.65 -9.23 -9.55
CA MET A 1 -27.30 -10.47 -8.80
C MET A 1 -26.34 -11.43 -9.51
N ARG A 2 -26.33 -11.56 -10.85
CA ARG A 2 -25.43 -12.50 -11.58
C ARG A 2 -23.93 -12.18 -11.53
N LEU A 3 -23.52 -10.92 -11.27
CA LEU A 3 -22.10 -10.54 -11.18
C LEU A 3 -21.40 -11.10 -9.92
N CYS A 4 -22.06 -11.08 -8.74
CA CYS A 4 -21.45 -11.53 -7.49
C CYS A 4 -21.20 -13.06 -7.46
N ALA A 5 -22.08 -13.86 -8.07
CA ALA A 5 -21.88 -15.30 -8.20
C ALA A 5 -20.73 -15.65 -9.16
N ARG A 6 -20.59 -14.90 -10.27
CA ARG A 6 -19.47 -15.06 -11.21
C ARG A 6 -18.13 -14.60 -10.62
N TYR A 7 -18.11 -13.61 -9.73
CA TYR A 7 -16.88 -13.12 -9.09
C TYR A 7 -16.16 -14.21 -8.27
N LYS A 8 -16.90 -14.97 -7.45
CA LYS A 8 -16.33 -16.11 -6.67
C LYS A 8 -15.79 -17.25 -7.54
N SER A 9 -16.32 -17.42 -8.75
CA SER A 9 -15.85 -18.42 -9.72
C SER A 9 -14.66 -17.93 -10.55
N LEU A 10 -14.58 -16.63 -10.84
CA LEU A 10 -13.53 -16.04 -11.67
C LEU A 10 -12.25 -15.74 -10.88
N VAL A 11 -12.38 -15.28 -9.62
CA VAL A 11 -11.26 -14.94 -8.74
C VAL A 11 -10.99 -16.11 -7.79
N THR A 12 -10.21 -17.08 -8.26
CA THR A 12 -9.78 -18.23 -7.45
C THR A 12 -8.45 -17.95 -6.76
N GLY A 13 -8.23 -18.54 -5.57
CA GLY A 13 -7.00 -18.36 -4.80
C GLY A 13 -5.73 -18.72 -5.57
N THR A 14 -5.79 -19.75 -6.43
CA THR A 14 -4.66 -20.16 -7.29
C THR A 14 -4.32 -19.09 -8.33
N ARG A 15 -5.32 -18.44 -8.93
CA ARG A 15 -5.10 -17.32 -9.86
C ARG A 15 -4.54 -16.10 -9.14
N ALA A 16 -5.07 -15.77 -7.96
CA ALA A 16 -4.56 -14.67 -7.14
C ALA A 16 -3.07 -14.88 -6.77
N ARG A 17 -2.68 -16.09 -6.35
CA ARG A 17 -1.28 -16.40 -6.02
C ARG A 17 -0.35 -16.24 -7.23
N ARG A 18 -0.79 -16.66 -8.43
CA ARG A 18 -0.03 -16.44 -9.68
C ARG A 18 0.14 -14.96 -9.98
N VAL A 19 -0.93 -14.16 -9.85
CA VAL A 19 -0.85 -12.71 -10.06
C VAL A 19 0.13 -12.06 -9.07
N ILE A 20 0.08 -12.43 -7.79
CA ILE A 20 1.03 -11.91 -6.77
C ILE A 20 2.47 -12.26 -7.15
N ALA A 21 2.75 -13.50 -7.55
CA ALA A 21 4.10 -13.91 -7.96
C ALA A 21 4.61 -13.11 -9.16
N VAL A 22 3.76 -12.91 -10.18
CA VAL A 22 4.10 -12.08 -11.36
C VAL A 22 4.37 -10.63 -10.95
N LEU A 23 3.56 -10.05 -10.07
CA LEU A 23 3.76 -8.68 -9.58
C LEU A 23 5.09 -8.53 -8.84
N TRP A 24 5.51 -9.52 -8.04
CA TRP A 24 6.82 -9.52 -7.40
C TRP A 24 7.96 -9.57 -8.40
N VAL A 25 7.89 -10.48 -9.38
CA VAL A 25 8.92 -10.59 -10.43
C VAL A 25 9.04 -9.27 -11.21
N LEU A 26 7.92 -8.66 -11.58
CA LEU A 26 7.90 -7.36 -12.24
C LEU A 26 8.50 -6.26 -11.35
N ALA A 27 8.17 -6.23 -10.06
CA ALA A 27 8.72 -5.26 -9.11
C ALA A 27 10.25 -5.39 -8.97
N PHE A 28 10.77 -6.63 -8.89
CA PHE A 28 12.21 -6.87 -8.89
C PHE A 28 12.85 -6.45 -10.21
N GLY A 29 12.25 -6.78 -11.35
CA GLY A 29 12.75 -6.38 -12.66
C GLY A 29 12.85 -4.85 -12.78
N ILE A 30 11.80 -4.13 -12.39
CA ILE A 30 11.81 -2.67 -12.35
C ILE A 30 12.91 -2.18 -11.41
N GLY A 31 12.95 -2.64 -10.16
CA GLY A 31 13.94 -2.19 -9.17
C GLY A 31 15.41 -2.45 -9.55
N LEU A 32 15.68 -3.52 -10.31
CA LEU A 32 17.02 -3.89 -10.74
C LEU A 32 17.46 -3.22 -12.05
N THR A 33 16.57 -2.51 -12.74
CA THR A 33 16.88 -1.88 -14.04
C THR A 33 18.09 -0.94 -13.99
N PRO A 34 18.29 -0.09 -12.95
CA PRO A 34 19.50 0.73 -12.84
C PRO A 34 20.79 -0.09 -12.69
N PHE A 35 20.71 -1.26 -12.04
CA PHE A 35 21.86 -2.17 -11.86
C PHE A 35 22.24 -2.91 -13.14
N LEU A 36 21.28 -3.13 -14.05
CA LEU A 36 21.47 -3.83 -15.32
C LEU A 36 22.07 -2.97 -16.45
N GLY A 37 22.33 -1.68 -16.20
CA GLY A 37 23.06 -0.82 -17.14
C GLY A 37 22.54 0.60 -17.26
N TRP A 38 21.32 0.89 -16.77
CA TRP A 38 20.76 2.25 -16.80
C TRP A 38 21.14 3.06 -15.55
N ASN A 39 22.44 3.21 -15.32
CA ASN A 39 23.00 4.00 -14.21
C ASN A 39 23.88 5.13 -14.74
N SER A 40 24.04 6.19 -13.95
CA SER A 40 24.90 7.32 -14.28
C SER A 40 26.37 6.99 -13.95
N LYS A 41 26.99 6.08 -14.71
CA LYS A 41 28.43 5.79 -14.58
C LYS A 41 29.31 6.96 -15.04
N ASP A 42 28.85 7.73 -16.02
CA ASP A 42 29.69 8.73 -16.70
C ASP A 42 29.74 10.11 -16.01
N SER A 43 28.85 10.41 -15.07
CA SER A 43 28.83 11.70 -14.36
C SER A 43 29.65 11.71 -13.05
N VAL A 44 30.32 10.61 -12.72
CA VAL A 44 31.08 10.45 -11.48
C VAL A 44 32.57 10.72 -11.74
N THR A 45 32.88 11.92 -12.22
CA THR A 45 34.26 12.40 -12.42
C THR A 45 34.77 13.26 -11.26
N ASN A 46 33.91 13.57 -10.28
CA ASN A 46 34.27 14.47 -9.18
C ASN A 46 34.53 13.71 -7.88
N CYS A 47 35.76 13.24 -7.74
CA CYS A 47 36.34 12.88 -6.45
C CYS A 47 36.11 14.03 -5.47
N THR A 48 35.46 13.77 -4.33
CA THR A 48 35.23 14.82 -3.31
C THR A 48 36.04 14.49 -2.07
N GLU A 49 37.32 14.86 -2.07
CA GLU A 49 38.13 15.35 -0.92
C GLU A 49 39.58 15.63 -1.43
N PRO A 50 40.37 16.50 -0.79
CA PRO A 50 41.74 16.82 -1.19
C PRO A 50 42.66 15.61 -1.09
N TRP A 51 43.42 15.38 -2.15
CA TRP A 51 44.45 14.34 -2.28
C TRP A 51 45.55 14.51 -1.21
N ASP A 52 45.76 13.49 -0.37
CA ASP A 52 47.07 13.21 0.22
C ASP A 52 47.61 11.94 -0.43
N GLY A 53 48.78 12.05 -1.05
CA GLY A 53 49.20 11.27 -2.23
C GLY A 53 49.75 9.89 -1.92
N THR A 54 49.03 9.02 -1.21
CA THR A 54 49.49 7.64 -0.98
C THR A 54 48.34 6.62 -0.92
N MET A 55 47.79 6.20 -2.06
CA MET A 55 47.45 4.79 -2.35
C MET A 55 46.77 4.62 -3.73
N ASN A 56 47.19 3.56 -4.43
CA ASN A 56 46.73 2.93 -5.67
C ASN A 56 45.40 3.44 -6.31
N GLU A 57 45.47 3.69 -7.63
CA GLU A 57 44.43 4.11 -8.59
C GLU A 57 43.12 3.28 -8.67
N SER A 58 42.87 2.34 -7.76
CA SER A 58 41.81 1.32 -7.95
C SER A 58 40.51 1.54 -7.15
N CYS A 59 40.44 2.53 -6.26
CA CYS A 59 39.21 2.77 -5.50
C CYS A 59 38.99 4.26 -5.18
N CYS A 60 38.21 4.95 -6.03
CA CYS A 60 37.62 6.24 -5.67
C CYS A 60 36.29 5.99 -4.93
N PRO A 61 36.17 6.30 -3.63
CA PRO A 61 34.90 6.15 -2.93
C PRO A 61 33.90 7.24 -3.37
N VAL A 62 32.80 6.83 -3.99
CA VAL A 62 31.72 7.73 -4.40
C VAL A 62 30.79 7.97 -3.21
N LYS A 63 30.38 9.22 -2.98
CA LYS A 63 29.32 9.51 -2.00
C LYS A 63 28.02 8.83 -2.45
N CYS A 64 27.52 7.88 -1.65
CA CYS A 64 26.31 7.09 -1.90
C CYS A 64 25.04 7.95 -1.81
N LEU A 65 24.83 8.80 -2.79
CA LEU A 65 23.65 9.64 -2.94
C LEU A 65 22.77 9.08 -4.06
N PHE A 66 21.47 8.95 -3.79
CA PHE A 66 20.49 8.39 -4.73
C PHE A 66 20.54 9.06 -6.11
N GLU A 67 20.71 10.39 -6.15
CA GLU A 67 20.77 11.18 -7.38
C GLU A 67 22.02 10.90 -8.23
N ASN A 68 23.08 10.35 -7.62
CA ASN A 68 24.33 10.03 -8.31
C ASN A 68 24.30 8.63 -8.93
N VAL A 69 23.55 7.70 -8.35
CA VAL A 69 23.52 6.29 -8.78
C VAL A 69 22.30 5.97 -9.64
N VAL A 70 21.18 6.67 -9.44
CA VAL A 70 19.94 6.47 -10.20
C VAL A 70 19.64 7.72 -11.05
N PRO A 71 19.62 7.59 -12.39
CA PRO A 71 19.35 8.74 -13.25
C PRO A 71 17.92 9.25 -13.08
N MET A 72 17.76 10.57 -13.01
CA MET A 72 16.44 11.21 -12.87
C MET A 72 15.52 10.91 -14.07
N SER A 73 16.09 10.71 -15.26
CA SER A 73 15.33 10.29 -16.45
C SER A 73 14.67 8.92 -16.28
N TYR A 74 15.35 7.97 -15.64
CA TYR A 74 14.77 6.67 -15.28
C TYR A 74 13.64 6.83 -14.26
N MET A 75 13.88 7.62 -13.20
CA MET A 75 12.90 7.82 -12.13
C MET A 75 11.63 8.54 -12.60
N VAL A 76 11.74 9.45 -13.57
CA VAL A 76 10.60 10.20 -14.09
C VAL A 76 9.91 9.46 -15.24
N TYR A 77 10.62 9.12 -16.31
CA TYR A 77 9.97 8.56 -17.51
C TYR A 77 9.53 7.12 -17.32
N PHE A 78 10.41 6.26 -16.84
CA PHE A 78 10.11 4.85 -16.70
C PHE A 78 9.32 4.58 -15.40
N ASN A 79 9.87 4.99 -14.26
CA ASN A 79 9.26 4.67 -12.97
C ASN A 79 7.96 5.46 -12.74
N PHE A 80 8.01 6.80 -12.80
CA PHE A 80 6.81 7.59 -12.53
C PHE A 80 5.76 7.51 -13.65
N PHE A 81 6.11 7.91 -14.88
CA PHE A 81 5.14 7.92 -16.00
C PHE A 81 4.77 6.53 -16.52
N GLY A 82 5.68 5.55 -16.44
CA GLY A 82 5.43 4.19 -16.92
C GLY A 82 4.83 3.26 -15.86
N CYS A 83 5.35 3.26 -14.64
CA CYS A 83 4.99 2.26 -13.63
C CYS A 83 4.05 2.77 -12.52
N VAL A 84 4.10 4.05 -12.15
CA VAL A 84 3.33 4.59 -11.02
C VAL A 84 2.05 5.27 -11.47
N LEU A 85 2.16 6.21 -12.42
CA LEU A 85 1.04 7.02 -12.88
C LEU A 85 -0.05 6.18 -13.58
N PRO A 86 0.26 5.23 -14.49
CA PRO A 86 -0.79 4.50 -15.20
C PRO A 86 -1.64 3.63 -14.27
N PRO A 87 -1.08 2.83 -13.33
CA PRO A 87 -1.90 2.14 -12.33
C PRO A 87 -2.74 3.08 -11.47
N LEU A 88 -2.20 4.23 -11.05
CA LEU A 88 -2.96 5.22 -10.27
C LEU A 88 -4.16 5.77 -11.05
N LEU A 89 -3.97 6.11 -12.33
CA LEU A 89 -5.05 6.59 -13.20
C LEU A 89 -6.10 5.51 -13.46
N ILE A 90 -5.67 4.28 -13.73
CA ILE A 90 -6.58 3.14 -13.93
C ILE A 90 -7.42 2.92 -12.66
N MET A 91 -6.78 2.90 -11.49
CA MET A 91 -7.47 2.75 -10.20
C MET A 91 -8.46 3.89 -9.96
N LEU A 92 -8.07 5.14 -10.24
CA LEU A 92 -8.95 6.30 -10.13
C LEU A 92 -10.20 6.17 -11.03
N VAL A 93 -10.00 5.80 -12.30
CA VAL A 93 -11.10 5.59 -13.25
C VAL A 93 -12.02 4.47 -12.78
N ILE A 94 -11.46 3.35 -12.31
CA ILE A 94 -12.23 2.24 -11.75
C ILE A 94 -13.05 2.70 -10.54
N TYR A 95 -12.48 3.44 -9.60
CA TYR A 95 -13.23 3.95 -8.44
C TYR A 95 -14.33 4.94 -8.82
N ILE A 96 -14.08 5.85 -9.78
CA ILE A 96 -15.10 6.76 -10.29
C ILE A 96 -16.25 5.97 -10.91
N LYS A 97 -15.94 4.91 -11.69
CA LYS A 97 -16.95 4.03 -12.29
C LYS A 97 -17.75 3.28 -11.23
N ILE A 98 -17.09 2.72 -10.21
CA ILE A 98 -17.74 2.04 -9.09
C ILE A 98 -18.67 3.00 -8.35
N PHE A 99 -18.19 4.20 -8.02
CA PHE A 99 -18.97 5.22 -7.35
C PHE A 99 -20.19 5.65 -8.17
N ARG A 100 -20.01 5.90 -9.47
CA ARG A 100 -21.12 6.23 -10.39
C ARG A 100 -22.17 5.12 -10.47
N VAL A 101 -21.73 3.86 -10.59
CA VAL A 101 -22.65 2.71 -10.62
C VAL A 101 -23.40 2.59 -9.30
N ALA A 102 -22.70 2.75 -8.20
CA ALA A 102 -23.29 2.65 -6.88
C ALA A 102 -24.30 3.77 -6.60
N CYS A 103 -24.02 5.02 -6.96
CA CYS A 103 -24.98 6.12 -6.86
C CYS A 103 -26.24 5.85 -7.70
N ARG A 104 -26.08 5.34 -8.93
CA ARG A 104 -27.22 4.94 -9.78
C ARG A 104 -28.03 3.79 -9.19
N GLN A 105 -27.36 2.82 -8.56
CA GLN A 105 -28.04 1.71 -7.91
C GLN A 105 -28.77 2.16 -6.65
N LEU A 106 -28.19 3.03 -5.83
CA LEU A 106 -28.87 3.61 -4.66
C LEU A 106 -30.16 4.34 -5.05
N GLN A 107 -30.14 5.11 -6.14
CA GLN A 107 -31.36 5.77 -6.66
C GLN A 107 -32.45 4.80 -7.13
N ARG A 108 -32.10 3.58 -7.60
CA ARG A 108 -33.08 2.56 -8.02
C ARG A 108 -33.52 1.61 -6.90
N THR A 109 -32.79 1.53 -5.80
CA THR A 109 -32.97 0.50 -4.76
C THR A 109 -33.79 0.99 -3.56
N GLU A 110 -34.41 2.18 -3.64
CA GLU A 110 -35.43 2.66 -2.68
C GLU A 110 -36.58 1.64 -2.47
N LEU A 111 -36.73 0.66 -3.37
CA LEU A 111 -37.81 -0.36 -3.38
C LEU A 111 -37.45 -1.75 -2.81
N MET A 112 -36.19 -2.04 -2.43
CA MET A 112 -35.80 -3.36 -1.85
C MET A 112 -34.67 -3.26 -0.80
N ASP A 113 -35.01 -3.52 0.46
CA ASP A 113 -34.13 -3.36 1.63
C ASP A 113 -32.91 -4.31 1.64
N HIS A 114 -33.07 -5.57 1.22
CA HIS A 114 -31.97 -6.56 1.22
C HIS A 114 -30.87 -6.25 0.20
N SER A 115 -31.21 -5.68 -0.96
CA SER A 115 -30.23 -5.30 -1.98
C SER A 115 -29.41 -4.06 -1.57
N ARG A 116 -30.00 -3.17 -0.77
CA ARG A 116 -29.36 -1.96 -0.25
C ARG A 116 -28.23 -2.28 0.72
N THR A 117 -28.44 -3.23 1.64
CA THR A 117 -27.43 -3.63 2.64
C THR A 117 -26.19 -4.26 1.99
N ILE A 118 -26.38 -5.15 1.00
CA ILE A 118 -25.27 -5.76 0.24
C ILE A 118 -24.48 -4.69 -0.51
N LEU A 119 -25.17 -3.76 -1.20
CA LEU A 119 -24.52 -2.66 -1.92
C LEU A 119 -23.73 -1.74 -0.98
N GLN A 120 -24.28 -1.40 0.19
CA GLN A 120 -23.57 -0.59 1.19
C GLN A 120 -22.31 -1.26 1.70
N ARG A 121 -22.32 -2.59 1.87
CA ARG A 121 -21.15 -3.36 2.29
C ARG A 121 -20.05 -3.36 1.22
N GLU A 122 -20.42 -3.60 -0.04
CA GLU A 122 -19.50 -3.53 -1.18
C GLU A 122 -18.91 -2.11 -1.34
N LEU A 123 -19.75 -1.08 -1.18
CA LEU A 123 -19.32 0.32 -1.18
C LEU A 123 -18.35 0.65 -0.04
N HIS A 124 -18.60 0.14 1.17
CA HIS A 124 -17.71 0.37 2.31
C HIS A 124 -16.34 -0.27 2.10
N ALA A 125 -16.31 -1.47 1.49
CA ALA A 125 -15.07 -2.12 1.08
C ALA A 125 -14.34 -1.29 0.01
N ALA A 126 -15.02 -0.89 -1.06
CA ALA A 126 -14.46 -0.07 -2.13
C ALA A 126 -13.96 1.30 -1.62
N LYS A 127 -14.69 1.95 -0.71
CA LYS A 127 -14.28 3.21 -0.06
C LYS A 127 -12.98 3.05 0.73
N SER A 128 -12.81 1.90 1.39
CA SER A 128 -11.57 1.61 2.13
C SER A 128 -10.40 1.43 1.18
N LEU A 129 -10.59 0.71 0.06
CA LEU A 129 -9.56 0.56 -0.98
C LEU A 129 -9.21 1.90 -1.64
N ALA A 130 -10.20 2.75 -1.91
CA ALA A 130 -9.99 4.09 -2.46
C ALA A 130 -9.19 4.99 -1.49
N MET A 131 -9.47 4.91 -0.18
CA MET A 131 -8.69 5.63 0.84
C MET A 131 -7.24 5.17 0.86
N ILE A 132 -6.97 3.86 0.83
CA ILE A 132 -5.60 3.31 0.81
C ILE A 132 -4.84 3.80 -0.43
N VAL A 133 -5.46 3.73 -1.61
CA VAL A 133 -4.85 4.21 -2.87
C VAL A 133 -4.62 5.73 -2.85
N GLY A 134 -5.56 6.49 -2.28
CA GLY A 134 -5.42 7.94 -2.13
C GLY A 134 -4.27 8.32 -1.20
N ILE A 135 -4.13 7.63 -0.07
CA ILE A 135 -3.01 7.82 0.87
C ILE A 135 -1.70 7.46 0.18
N PHE A 136 -1.65 6.34 -0.53
CA PHE A 136 -0.46 5.96 -1.32
C PHE A 136 -0.08 7.08 -2.30
N ALA A 137 -1.04 7.64 -3.05
CA ALA A 137 -0.77 8.76 -3.94
C ALA A 137 -0.25 9.98 -3.17
N VAL A 138 -0.89 10.39 -2.07
CA VAL A 138 -0.44 11.55 -1.26
C VAL A 138 0.95 11.35 -0.68
N CYS A 139 1.31 10.13 -0.28
CA CYS A 139 2.63 9.84 0.28
C CYS A 139 3.74 9.79 -0.77
N TRP A 140 3.43 9.35 -1.99
CA TRP A 140 4.44 9.15 -3.04
C TRP A 140 4.51 10.29 -4.06
N LEU A 141 3.42 11.03 -4.31
CA LEU A 141 3.41 12.14 -5.26
C LEU A 141 4.45 13.23 -4.95
N PRO A 142 4.71 13.62 -3.68
CA PRO A 142 5.68 14.66 -3.39
C PRO A 142 7.10 14.32 -3.83
N VAL A 143 7.55 13.07 -3.63
CA VAL A 143 8.89 12.65 -4.09
C VAL A 143 8.97 12.59 -5.61
N HIS A 144 7.92 12.10 -6.28
CA HIS A 144 7.88 12.10 -7.75
C HIS A 144 7.80 13.52 -8.34
N ALA A 145 7.07 14.43 -7.70
CA ALA A 145 6.99 15.83 -8.11
C ALA A 145 8.37 16.51 -8.00
N ILE A 146 9.10 16.29 -6.91
CA ILE A 146 10.47 16.79 -6.75
C ILE A 146 11.39 16.21 -7.82
N ASN A 147 11.28 14.91 -8.14
CA ASN A 147 12.08 14.29 -9.20
C ASN A 147 11.76 14.88 -10.58
N CYS A 148 10.49 15.16 -10.87
CA CYS A 148 10.08 15.84 -12.10
C CYS A 148 10.66 17.26 -12.18
N VAL A 149 10.55 18.07 -11.11
CA VAL A 149 11.14 19.43 -11.07
C VAL A 149 12.65 19.35 -11.24
N THR A 150 13.31 18.38 -10.61
CA THR A 150 14.76 18.17 -10.71
C THR A 150 15.19 17.86 -12.15
N LEU A 151 14.38 17.11 -12.90
CA LEU A 151 14.66 16.77 -14.29
C LEU A 151 14.33 17.91 -15.27
N PHE A 152 13.16 18.54 -15.14
CA PHE A 152 12.66 19.53 -16.10
C PHE A 152 13.15 20.96 -15.83
N GLN A 153 13.54 21.27 -14.60
CA GLN A 153 14.00 22.60 -14.19
C GLN A 153 15.33 22.51 -13.42
N PRO A 154 16.45 22.25 -14.12
CA PRO A 154 17.77 22.10 -13.49
C PRO A 154 18.23 23.36 -12.72
N ALA A 155 17.75 24.56 -13.11
CA ALA A 155 18.02 25.79 -12.36
C ALA A 155 17.42 25.76 -10.94
N GLN A 156 16.18 25.26 -10.79
CA GLN A 156 15.50 25.14 -9.50
C GLN A 156 16.01 23.94 -8.69
N ALA A 157 16.57 22.92 -9.36
CA ALA A 157 17.21 21.79 -8.70
C ALA A 157 18.40 22.22 -7.83
N LYS A 158 19.12 23.27 -8.24
CA LYS A 158 20.30 23.79 -7.52
C LYS A 158 19.93 24.53 -6.23
N GLU A 159 18.74 25.14 -6.19
CA GLU A 159 18.22 25.90 -5.04
C GLU A 159 17.31 25.06 -4.13
N LYS A 160 17.07 23.79 -4.49
CA LYS A 160 16.22 22.87 -3.73
C LYS A 160 16.74 22.72 -2.30
N PRO A 161 15.95 23.08 -1.28
CA PRO A 161 16.37 22.90 0.09
C PRO A 161 16.37 21.42 0.48
N LYS A 162 17.42 20.97 1.15
CA LYS A 162 17.61 19.57 1.57
C LYS A 162 16.46 19.06 2.45
N TRP A 163 15.85 19.93 3.27
CA TRP A 163 14.74 19.56 4.14
C TRP A 163 13.51 19.10 3.35
N ALA A 164 13.24 19.68 2.18
CA ALA A 164 12.09 19.33 1.36
C ALA A 164 12.19 17.90 0.81
N MET A 165 13.40 17.50 0.37
CA MET A 165 13.67 16.13 -0.05
C MET A 165 13.53 15.14 1.12
N ASN A 166 14.13 15.47 2.27
CA ASN A 166 14.04 14.62 3.46
C ASN A 166 12.60 14.43 3.93
N MET A 167 11.77 15.49 3.89
CA MET A 167 10.35 15.39 4.21
C MET A 167 9.59 14.53 3.22
N ALA A 168 9.85 14.66 1.92
CA ALA A 168 9.20 13.83 0.90
C ALA A 168 9.57 12.34 1.05
N ILE A 169 10.84 12.05 1.34
CA ILE A 169 11.31 10.69 1.64
C ILE A 169 10.63 10.16 2.89
N LEU A 170 10.63 10.93 3.98
CA LEU A 170 9.97 10.54 5.24
C LEU A 170 8.49 10.24 5.02
N LEU A 171 7.79 11.07 4.24
CA LEU A 171 6.38 10.88 3.92
C LEU A 171 6.15 9.59 3.10
N SER A 172 7.05 9.29 2.16
CA SER A 172 6.97 8.04 1.40
C SER A 172 7.16 6.79 2.29
N HIS A 173 8.04 6.85 3.30
CA HIS A 173 8.22 5.78 4.27
C HIS A 173 7.04 5.66 5.24
N ALA A 174 6.42 6.77 5.61
CA ALA A 174 5.25 6.79 6.48
C ALA A 174 4.07 5.99 5.87
N ASN A 175 3.97 5.88 4.54
CA ASN A 175 2.98 5.06 3.84
C ASN A 175 2.88 3.63 4.39
N SER A 176 4.02 3.00 4.73
CA SER A 176 4.05 1.64 5.28
C SER A 176 3.37 1.54 6.66
N VAL A 177 3.48 2.59 7.48
CA VAL A 177 2.90 2.67 8.83
C VAL A 177 1.40 2.93 8.77
N VAL A 178 0.95 3.71 7.79
CA VAL A 178 -0.46 4.10 7.65
C VAL A 178 -1.34 2.90 7.29
N ASN A 179 -0.82 1.89 6.59
CA ASN A 179 -1.60 0.73 6.15
C ASN A 179 -2.31 0.00 7.33
N PRO A 180 -1.61 -0.51 8.37
CA PRO A 180 -2.26 -1.08 9.56
C PRO A 180 -3.26 -0.15 10.24
N ILE A 181 -2.95 1.15 10.35
CA ILE A 181 -3.81 2.15 11.00
C ILE A 181 -5.13 2.29 10.23
N VAL A 182 -5.07 2.34 8.89
CA VAL A 182 -6.27 2.42 8.04
C VAL A 182 -7.11 1.16 8.17
N TYR A 183 -6.50 -0.04 8.17
CA TYR A 183 -7.24 -1.28 8.36
C TYR A 183 -7.88 -1.37 9.74
N ALA A 184 -7.13 -1.00 10.78
CA ALA A 184 -7.66 -0.88 12.13
C ALA A 184 -8.79 0.15 12.15
N TYR A 185 -8.70 1.32 11.50
CA TYR A 185 -9.80 2.28 11.60
C TYR A 185 -11.07 1.89 10.81
N ARG A 186 -10.93 1.07 9.76
CA ARG A 186 -12.02 0.82 8.79
C ARG A 186 -12.75 -0.50 8.98
N ASN A 187 -12.12 -1.51 9.56
CA ASN A 187 -12.73 -2.82 9.75
C ASN A 187 -12.84 -3.16 11.25
N GLN A 188 -14.09 -3.21 11.75
CA GLN A 188 -14.37 -3.52 13.16
C GLN A 188 -13.88 -4.92 13.56
N ASP A 189 -13.89 -5.89 12.64
CA ASP A 189 -13.37 -7.23 12.88
C ASP A 189 -11.85 -7.23 13.07
N PHE A 190 -11.13 -6.40 12.30
CA PHE A 190 -9.70 -6.18 12.49
C PHE A 190 -9.41 -5.46 13.81
N ARG A 191 -10.17 -4.42 14.17
CA ARG A 191 -10.03 -3.74 15.48
C ARG A 191 -10.13 -4.72 16.63
N TYR A 192 -11.17 -5.54 16.63
CA TYR A 192 -11.40 -6.53 17.67
C TYR A 192 -10.25 -7.53 17.77
N THR A 193 -9.80 -8.05 16.63
CA THR A 193 -8.68 -9.00 16.59
C THR A 193 -7.37 -8.36 17.04
N PHE A 194 -7.09 -7.13 16.62
CA PHE A 194 -5.88 -6.38 17.00
C PHE A 194 -5.87 -6.07 18.51
N HIS A 195 -7.02 -5.64 19.05
CA HIS A 195 -7.19 -5.39 20.48
C HIS A 195 -7.05 -6.68 21.29
N LYS A 196 -7.59 -7.80 20.81
CA LYS A 196 -7.44 -9.11 21.43
C LYS A 196 -5.98 -9.58 21.43
N ILE A 197 -5.25 -9.39 20.33
CA ILE A 197 -3.83 -9.72 20.25
C ILE A 197 -3.00 -8.84 21.20
N ILE A 198 -3.23 -7.53 21.23
CA ILE A 198 -2.53 -6.61 22.13
C ILE A 198 -2.84 -6.94 23.60
N SER A 199 -4.11 -7.12 23.95
CA SER A 199 -4.54 -7.47 25.31
C SER A 199 -3.91 -8.77 25.81
N ARG A 200 -3.87 -9.79 24.94
CA ARG A 200 -3.37 -11.12 25.30
C ARG A 200 -1.84 -11.21 25.32
N TYR A 201 -1.15 -10.60 24.35
CA TYR A 201 0.30 -10.77 24.17
C TYR A 201 1.14 -9.59 24.64
N VAL A 202 0.62 -8.37 24.62
CA VAL A 202 1.35 -7.15 25.04
C VAL A 202 0.99 -6.77 26.47
N LEU A 203 -0.29 -6.85 26.84
CA LEU A 203 -0.77 -6.51 28.19
C LEU A 203 -0.80 -7.72 29.14
N CYS A 204 -0.44 -8.92 28.67
CA CYS A 204 -0.46 -10.18 29.44
C CYS A 204 -1.73 -10.37 30.29
N GLN A 205 -2.87 -9.86 29.82
CA GLN A 205 -4.14 -10.21 30.39
C GLN A 205 -4.45 -11.62 29.92
N SER A 206 -4.02 -12.59 30.72
CA SER A 206 -4.57 -13.93 30.67
C SER A 206 -6.07 -13.76 30.76
N ASP A 207 -6.80 -14.26 29.77
CA ASP A 207 -8.24 -14.40 29.87
C ASP A 207 -8.51 -15.15 31.18
N VAL A 208 -8.87 -14.41 32.25
CA VAL A 208 -9.55 -14.98 33.40
C VAL A 208 -10.92 -15.33 32.86
N PHE A 209 -10.94 -16.45 32.16
CA PHE A 209 -12.13 -17.14 31.74
C PHE A 209 -12.89 -17.41 33.05
N LYS A 210 -13.90 -16.59 33.32
CA LYS A 210 -14.97 -16.90 34.28
C LYS A 210 -15.67 -18.17 33.76
N SER A 211 -15.03 -19.32 33.95
CA SER A 211 -15.72 -20.60 34.13
C SER A 211 -16.19 -20.62 35.57
N GLY A 212 -17.49 -20.77 35.78
CA GLY A 212 -18.08 -20.87 37.11
C GLY A 212 -18.76 -19.56 37.52
N ASN A 213 -20.04 -19.41 37.19
CA ASN A 213 -21.11 -19.97 38.02
C ASN A 213 -22.45 -19.44 37.49
N GLY A 214 -23.36 -20.32 37.06
CA GLY A 214 -24.70 -19.90 36.71
C GLY A 214 -25.41 -20.76 35.67
N GLN A 215 -25.77 -21.99 36.05
CA GLN A 215 -27.03 -22.62 35.62
C GLN A 215 -27.30 -23.87 36.48
N ALA A 216 -27.88 -23.64 37.65
CA ALA A 216 -28.73 -24.62 38.29
C ALA A 216 -30.07 -24.59 37.56
N GLY A 217 -30.20 -25.44 36.53
CA GLY A 217 -31.45 -25.71 35.83
C GLY A 217 -31.93 -27.09 36.22
N THR A 218 -33.01 -27.12 37.01
CA THR A 218 -33.74 -28.30 37.46
C THR A 218 -34.27 -29.13 36.27
N GLN A 219 -34.09 -30.45 36.39
CA GLN A 219 -34.69 -31.64 35.74
C GLN A 219 -35.97 -31.46 34.87
N PRO A 220 -36.21 -32.37 33.88
CA PRO A 220 -36.66 -33.73 34.21
C PRO A 220 -36.00 -34.87 33.43
N ALA A 221 -35.70 -35.94 34.16
CA ALA A 221 -35.47 -37.27 33.60
C ALA A 221 -36.84 -37.94 33.43
N LEU A 222 -37.13 -38.40 32.21
CA LEU A 222 -38.24 -39.28 31.89
C LEU A 222 -37.66 -40.70 31.86
N ASP A 223 -37.99 -41.48 32.88
CA ASP A 223 -37.66 -42.89 33.00
C ASP A 223 -38.81 -43.71 32.42
N VAL A 224 -38.51 -44.62 31.48
CA VAL A 224 -39.44 -45.59 30.90
C VAL A 224 -39.07 -46.94 31.47
N GLY A 225 -39.97 -47.53 32.25
CA GLY A 225 -39.78 -48.89 32.76
C GLY A 225 -40.78 -49.34 33.83
N LEU A 226 -42.06 -49.49 33.47
CA LEU A 226 -42.87 -50.72 33.62
C LEU A 226 -44.26 -50.52 33.02
#